data_AF-A0A4Q7R7I8-F1
#
_entry.id   AF-A0A4Q7R7I8-F1
#
_cell.length_a   1.000
_cell.length_b   1.000
_cell.length_c   1.000
_cell.angle_alpha   90.00
_cell.angle_beta   90.00
_cell.angle_gamma   90.00
#
_symmetry.space_group_name_H-M   'P 1'
#
loop_
_entity.id
_entity.type
_entity.pdbx_description
1 polymer ?
#
loop_
_entity_poly.entity_id
_entity_poly.type
_entity_poly.pdbx_seq_one_letter_code
_entity_poly.pdbx_strand_id
1 'polypeptide(L)'
;MTTTRRRSPVRILLITLIVLATLFLAFRVAVIGSLELYFGSGFDHRRFGKLETEFDHSQAAFSEAEGRMRELAAAHPQAERIVWTRAWICVRDAGRAEVCRRPTPDDEATYLALPSTDRIVRQAKDQERTFFCFYGEDPPRYTIMHAPDGTDVKAFAKDRGFRSKRALEPGWTLLGPISDLDRENQQWQ
;
A
#
# COMPACT_ATOMS: atom_id res chain seq x y z
N MET A 1 -22.57 -4.84 -67.97
CA MET A 1 -21.26 -4.41 -67.46
C MET A 1 -21.24 -4.53 -65.95
N THR A 2 -20.72 -5.64 -65.42
CA THR A 2 -20.51 -5.85 -63.99
C THR A 2 -19.05 -5.50 -63.68
N THR A 3 -18.81 -4.30 -63.16
CA THR A 3 -17.48 -3.87 -62.70
C THR A 3 -17.20 -4.49 -61.34
N THR A 4 -16.55 -5.65 -61.34
CA THR A 4 -16.02 -6.27 -60.12
C THR A 4 -14.88 -5.40 -59.60
N ARG A 5 -15.20 -4.51 -58.65
CA ARG A 5 -14.25 -3.60 -57.99
C ARG A 5 -13.24 -4.45 -57.20
N ARG A 6 -12.08 -4.74 -57.80
CA ARG A 6 -10.99 -5.52 -57.21
C ARG A 6 -10.54 -4.80 -55.91
N ARG A 7 -10.86 -5.38 -54.74
CA ARG A 7 -10.43 -4.82 -53.45
C ARG A 7 -8.91 -4.92 -53.36
N SER A 8 -8.24 -3.78 -53.21
CA SER A 8 -6.78 -3.74 -53.05
C SER A 8 -6.39 -4.53 -51.78
N PRO A 9 -5.46 -5.50 -51.88
CA PRO A 9 -5.04 -6.33 -50.75
C PRO A 9 -4.46 -5.49 -49.61
N VAL A 10 -3.87 -4.34 -49.93
CA VAL A 10 -3.38 -3.35 -48.96
C VAL A 10 -4.52 -2.80 -48.12
N ARG A 11 -5.67 -2.51 -48.74
CA ARG A 11 -6.85 -2.00 -48.05
C ARG A 11 -7.47 -3.04 -47.12
N ILE A 12 -7.45 -4.31 -47.53
CA ILE A 12 -7.93 -5.42 -46.71
C ILE A 12 -7.03 -5.59 -45.48
N LEU A 13 -5.70 -5.64 -45.67
CA LEU A 13 -4.74 -5.77 -44.58
C LEU A 13 -4.87 -4.65 -43.55
N LEU A 14 -5.02 -3.40 -44.02
CA LEU A 14 -5.12 -2.22 -43.15
C LEU A 14 -6.42 -2.22 -42.34
N ILE A 15 -7.53 -2.65 -42.95
CA ILE A 15 -8.80 -2.84 -42.23
C ILE A 15 -8.67 -3.95 -41.19
N THR A 16 -8.05 -5.08 -41.54
CA THR A 16 -7.85 -6.20 -40.61
C THR A 16 -7.01 -5.79 -39.40
N LEU A 17 -5.93 -5.02 -39.60
CA LEU A 17 -5.11 -4.49 -38.51
C LEU A 17 -5.89 -3.54 -37.59
N ILE A 18 -6.71 -2.64 -38.15
CA ILE A 18 -7.54 -1.73 -37.36
C ILE A 18 -8.56 -2.51 -36.53
N VAL A 19 -9.22 -3.51 -37.13
CA VAL A 19 -10.19 -4.36 -36.43
C VAL A 19 -9.53 -5.14 -35.30
N LEU A 20 -8.35 -5.71 -35.53
CA LEU A 20 -7.60 -6.41 -34.48
C LEU A 20 -7.17 -5.48 -33.35
N ALA A 21 -6.68 -4.28 -33.68
CA ALA A 21 -6.27 -3.29 -32.68
C ALA A 21 -7.45 -2.81 -31.82
N THR A 22 -8.61 -2.58 -32.46
CA THR A 22 -9.83 -2.18 -31.74
C THR A 22 -10.41 -3.29 -30.88
N LEU A 23 -10.43 -4.54 -31.38
CA LEU A 23 -10.83 -5.71 -30.59
C LEU A 23 -9.89 -5.95 -29.40
N PHE A 24 -8.58 -5.80 -29.60
CA PHE A 24 -7.60 -5.92 -28.53
C PHE A 24 -7.79 -4.82 -27.48
N LEU A 25 -8.01 -3.57 -27.90
CA LEU A 25 -8.28 -2.46 -26.99
C LEU A 25 -9.58 -2.68 -26.20
N ALA A 26 -10.66 -3.10 -26.88
CA ALA A 26 -11.93 -3.41 -26.25
C ALA A 26 -11.81 -4.57 -25.24
N PHE A 27 -11.04 -5.60 -25.57
CA PHE A 27 -10.73 -6.70 -24.66
C PHE A 27 -9.96 -6.22 -23.43
N ARG A 28 -8.95 -5.35 -23.59
CA ARG A 28 -8.19 -4.79 -22.45
C ARG A 28 -9.08 -3.92 -21.55
N VAL A 29 -9.94 -3.09 -22.14
CA VAL A 29 -10.92 -2.28 -21.38
C VAL A 29 -11.91 -3.19 -20.64
N ALA A 30 -12.41 -4.24 -21.30
CA ALA A 30 -13.31 -5.20 -20.69
C ALA A 30 -12.63 -5.95 -19.54
N VAL A 31 -11.37 -6.39 -19.68
CA VAL A 31 -10.62 -7.06 -18.61
C VAL A 31 -10.38 -6.11 -17.43
N ILE A 32 -9.99 -4.86 -17.67
CA ILE A 32 -9.78 -3.85 -16.61
C ILE A 32 -11.10 -3.55 -15.88
N GLY A 33 -12.18 -3.31 -16.63
CA GLY A 33 -13.50 -3.07 -16.04
C GLY A 33 -14.04 -4.30 -15.30
N SER A 34 -13.77 -5.51 -15.80
CA SER A 34 -14.14 -6.76 -15.15
C SER A 34 -13.35 -6.97 -13.85
N LEU A 35 -12.06 -6.61 -13.83
CA LEU A 35 -11.25 -6.64 -12.61
C LEU A 35 -11.76 -5.64 -11.56
N GLU A 36 -12.12 -4.42 -11.96
CA GLU A 36 -12.75 -3.45 -11.05
C GLU A 36 -14.11 -3.92 -10.52
N LEU A 37 -14.89 -4.63 -11.34
CA LEU A 37 -16.18 -5.20 -10.93
C LEU A 37 -16.03 -6.45 -10.04
N TYR A 38 -15.02 -7.29 -10.28
CA TYR A 38 -14.81 -8.54 -9.53
C TYR A 38 -14.13 -8.31 -8.17
N PHE A 39 -13.26 -7.31 -8.07
CA PHE A 39 -12.57 -6.94 -6.81
C PHE A 39 -13.26 -5.78 -6.07
N GLY A 40 -14.31 -5.18 -6.64
CA GLY A 40 -14.89 -3.92 -6.17
C GLY A 40 -13.88 -2.78 -6.23
N SER A 41 -14.21 -1.62 -5.66
CA SER A 41 -13.26 -0.50 -5.50
C SER A 41 -11.99 -0.86 -4.70
N GLY A 42 -11.93 -2.09 -4.16
CA GLY A 42 -11.00 -2.53 -3.17
C GLY A 42 -11.13 -1.74 -1.89
N PHE A 43 -12.24 -1.05 -1.58
CA PHE A 43 -12.36 -0.25 -0.36
C PHE A 43 -13.57 -0.69 0.47
N ASP A 44 -13.29 -1.48 1.50
CA ASP A 44 -14.20 -1.87 2.58
C ASP A 44 -14.36 -0.73 3.59
N HIS A 45 -15.53 -0.09 3.58
CA HIS A 45 -15.88 1.00 4.50
C HIS A 45 -16.04 0.52 5.94
N ARG A 46 -16.52 -0.69 6.15
CA ARG A 46 -16.76 -1.26 7.48
C ARG A 46 -15.42 -1.50 8.17
N ARG A 47 -14.46 -2.08 7.45
CA ARG A 47 -13.11 -2.28 7.97
C ARG A 47 -12.41 -0.95 8.25
N PHE A 48 -12.60 0.05 7.40
CA PHE A 48 -12.06 1.39 7.62
C PHE A 48 -12.62 2.04 8.90
N GLY A 49 -13.93 1.91 9.16
CA GLY A 49 -14.53 2.38 10.41
C GLY A 49 -14.08 1.57 11.63
N LYS A 50 -13.91 0.24 11.49
CA LYS A 50 -13.41 -0.61 12.58
C LYS A 50 -12.01 -0.22 13.01
N LEU A 51 -11.10 0.03 12.05
CA LEU A 51 -9.72 0.43 12.33
C LEU A 51 -9.63 1.81 12.99
N GLU A 52 -10.50 2.74 12.61
CA GLU A 52 -10.65 4.03 13.30
C GLU A 52 -11.06 3.82 14.77
N THR A 53 -12.10 3.03 15.02
CA THR A 53 -12.53 2.72 16.40
C THR A 53 -11.45 1.96 17.20
N GLU A 54 -10.71 1.05 16.57
CA GLU A 54 -9.59 0.34 17.22
C GLU A 54 -8.44 1.30 17.55
N PHE A 55 -8.16 2.27 16.68
CA PHE A 55 -7.19 3.33 16.95
C PHE A 55 -7.60 4.17 18.15
N ASP A 56 -8.84 4.65 18.20
CA ASP A 56 -9.34 5.49 19.29
C ASP A 56 -9.19 4.81 20.67
N HIS A 57 -9.47 3.50 20.74
CA HIS A 57 -9.33 2.73 21.97
C HIS A 57 -7.88 2.40 22.35
N SER A 58 -6.94 2.43 21.39
CA SER A 58 -5.56 1.96 21.58
C SER A 58 -4.51 3.02 21.23
N GLN A 59 -4.87 4.30 21.24
CA GLN A 59 -4.00 5.41 20.84
C GLN A 59 -2.66 5.43 21.61
N ALA A 60 -2.69 5.10 22.90
CA ALA A 60 -1.49 4.99 23.72
C ALA A 60 -0.54 3.91 23.23
N ALA A 61 -1.06 2.73 22.85
CA ALA A 61 -0.26 1.63 22.31
C ALA A 61 0.36 2.00 20.95
N PHE A 62 -0.40 2.65 20.06
CA PHE A 62 0.13 3.16 18.80
C PHE A 62 1.26 4.19 19.01
N SER A 63 1.08 5.09 19.97
CA SER A 63 2.08 6.12 20.31
C SER A 63 3.35 5.50 20.91
N GLU A 64 3.21 4.51 21.78
CA GLU A 64 4.34 3.76 22.36
C GLU A 64 5.13 3.02 21.27
N ALA A 65 4.44 2.30 20.40
CA ALA A 65 5.06 1.59 19.29
C ALA A 65 5.74 2.52 18.27
N GLU A 66 5.16 3.70 18.01
CA GLU A 66 5.78 4.73 17.18
C GLU A 66 7.06 5.29 17.82
N GLY A 67 7.01 5.61 19.11
CA GLY A 67 8.17 6.06 19.87
C GLY A 67 9.29 5.02 19.84
N ARG A 68 8.93 3.75 20.03
CA ARG A 68 9.87 2.65 19.95
C ARG A 68 10.47 2.49 18.54
N MET A 69 9.66 2.64 17.49
CA MET A 69 10.17 2.63 16.11
C MET A 69 11.14 3.79 15.84
N ARG A 70 10.93 4.96 16.47
CA ARG A 70 11.88 6.09 16.40
C ARG A 70 13.21 5.76 17.06
N GLU A 71 13.20 5.11 18.22
CA GLU A 71 14.42 4.64 18.88
C GLU A 71 15.18 3.62 18.02
N LEU A 72 14.47 2.66 17.43
CA LEU A 72 15.06 1.70 16.49
C LEU A 72 15.71 2.41 15.30
N ALA A 73 15.03 3.39 14.71
CA ALA A 73 15.58 4.18 13.62
C ALA A 73 16.81 5.01 14.04
N ALA A 74 16.81 5.57 15.25
CA ALA A 74 17.95 6.32 15.77
C ALA A 74 19.17 5.41 16.02
N ALA A 75 18.95 4.17 16.46
CA ALA A 75 20.01 3.16 16.62
C ALA A 75 20.57 2.65 15.28
N HIS A 76 19.80 2.78 14.20
CA HIS A 76 20.16 2.33 12.86
C HIS A 76 20.06 3.47 11.82
N PRO A 77 20.92 4.51 11.90
CA PRO A 77 20.80 5.70 11.07
C PRO A 77 21.00 5.47 9.57
N GLN A 78 21.58 4.32 9.18
CA GLN A 78 21.78 3.92 7.79
C GLN A 78 20.70 2.97 7.26
N ALA A 79 19.69 2.64 8.08
CA ALA A 79 18.63 1.74 7.68
C ALA A 79 17.76 2.37 6.57
N GLU A 80 17.67 1.69 5.43
CA GLU A 80 16.68 2.01 4.41
C GLU A 80 15.28 1.58 4.82
N ARG A 81 15.19 0.48 5.58
CA ARG A 81 13.93 -0.08 6.04
C ARG A 81 14.09 -0.79 7.37
N ILE A 82 13.14 -0.54 8.27
CA ILE A 82 12.93 -1.31 9.49
C ILE A 82 11.53 -1.90 9.43
N VAL A 83 11.42 -3.21 9.61
CA VAL A 83 10.14 -3.91 9.72
C VAL A 83 10.07 -4.62 11.05
N TRP A 84 9.00 -4.38 11.77
CA TRP A 84 8.73 -5.00 13.05
C TRP A 84 7.43 -5.80 12.94
N THR A 85 7.54 -7.10 13.19
CA THR A 85 6.43 -8.04 13.31
C THR A 85 6.42 -8.60 14.72
N ARG A 86 5.38 -9.36 15.07
CA ARG A 86 5.34 -10.10 16.34
C ARG A 86 6.59 -10.95 16.60
N ALA A 87 7.15 -11.56 15.56
CA ALA A 87 8.25 -12.53 15.70
C ALA A 87 9.65 -11.93 15.50
N TRP A 88 9.76 -10.82 14.75
CA TRP A 88 11.04 -10.30 14.27
C TRP A 88 11.05 -8.79 14.16
N ILE A 89 12.20 -8.19 14.50
CA ILE A 89 12.60 -6.85 14.09
C ILE A 89 13.71 -7.00 13.07
N CYS A 90 13.44 -6.59 11.84
CA CYS A 90 14.33 -6.71 10.69
C CYS A 90 14.79 -5.33 10.23
N VAL A 91 16.09 -5.17 10.06
CA VAL A 91 16.73 -3.93 9.60
C VAL A 91 17.44 -4.22 8.29
N ARG A 92 17.20 -3.37 7.28
CA ARG A 92 17.88 -3.41 5.99
C ARG A 92 18.60 -2.10 5.75
N ASP A 93 19.93 -2.15 5.74
CA ASP A 93 20.79 -1.03 5.33
C ASP A 93 20.98 -1.00 3.82
N ALA A 94 21.38 0.15 3.28
CA ALA A 94 21.59 0.34 1.85
C ALA A 94 22.63 -0.63 1.28
N GLY A 95 22.24 -1.37 0.23
CA GLY A 95 23.09 -2.35 -0.45
C GLY A 95 23.46 -3.57 0.40
N ARG A 96 22.79 -3.80 1.54
CA ARG A 96 23.03 -4.94 2.43
C ARG A 96 21.82 -5.85 2.53
N ALA A 97 22.08 -7.10 2.90
CA ALA A 97 21.03 -8.05 3.24
C ALA A 97 20.28 -7.59 4.51
N GLU A 98 19.01 -7.95 4.61
CA GLU A 98 18.20 -7.71 5.79
C GLU A 98 18.67 -8.59 6.95
N VAL A 99 18.82 -7.98 8.14
CA VAL A 99 19.21 -8.67 9.37
C VAL A 99 18.04 -8.62 10.34
N CYS A 100 17.58 -9.79 10.76
CA CYS A 100 16.47 -9.93 11.69
C CYS A 100 16.95 -10.40 13.06
N ARG A 101 16.43 -9.77 14.12
CA ARG A 101 16.57 -10.22 15.51
C ARG A 101 15.21 -10.51 16.11
N ARG A 102 15.17 -11.34 17.15
CA ARG A 102 13.96 -11.47 17.96
C ARG A 102 13.68 -10.15 18.70
N PRO A 103 12.41 -9.76 18.85
CA PRO A 103 11.99 -8.70 19.75
C PRO A 103 12.50 -8.98 21.18
N THR A 104 12.82 -7.93 21.94
CA THR A 104 12.95 -8.05 23.39
C THR A 104 11.58 -8.33 24.02
N PRO A 105 11.49 -8.73 25.31
CA PRO A 105 10.20 -8.86 25.99
C PRO A 105 9.37 -7.58 25.97
N ASP A 106 10.03 -6.42 26.12
CA ASP A 106 9.36 -5.11 26.05
C ASP A 106 8.87 -4.83 24.62
N ASP A 107 9.71 -5.10 23.59
CA ASP A 107 9.27 -5.00 22.19
C ASP A 107 8.04 -5.92 21.97
N GLU A 108 8.07 -7.16 22.43
CA GLU A 108 6.93 -8.07 22.27
C GLU A 108 5.66 -7.56 22.97
N ALA A 109 5.78 -7.04 24.20
CA ALA A 109 4.66 -6.46 24.94
C ALA A 109 4.05 -5.24 24.21
N THR A 110 4.88 -4.30 23.76
CA THR A 110 4.43 -3.14 22.98
C THR A 110 3.72 -3.58 21.70
N TYR A 111 4.25 -4.58 20.98
CA TYR A 111 3.63 -5.09 19.77
C TYR A 111 2.27 -5.75 20.04
N LEU A 112 2.18 -6.58 21.08
CA LEU A 112 0.95 -7.30 21.44
C LEU A 112 -0.17 -6.38 21.94
N ALA A 113 0.15 -5.17 22.38
CA ALA A 113 -0.83 -4.15 22.73
C ALA A 113 -1.54 -3.54 21.50
N LEU A 114 -1.00 -3.72 20.29
CA LEU A 114 -1.58 -3.19 19.06
C LEU A 114 -2.71 -4.10 18.53
N PRO A 115 -3.92 -3.57 18.32
CA PRO A 115 -5.02 -4.37 17.79
C PRO A 115 -4.75 -4.73 16.33
N SER A 116 -4.79 -6.02 16.00
CA SER A 116 -4.79 -6.55 14.62
C SER A 116 -3.65 -6.05 13.70
N THR A 117 -2.56 -5.50 14.24
CA THR A 117 -1.42 -5.01 13.44
C THR A 117 -0.55 -6.19 13.02
N ASP A 118 -0.32 -6.34 11.72
CA ASP A 118 0.49 -7.44 11.19
C ASP A 118 1.97 -7.10 11.05
N ARG A 119 2.27 -5.82 10.80
CA ARG A 119 3.63 -5.29 10.86
C ARG A 119 3.65 -3.78 11.00
N ILE A 120 4.75 -3.29 11.55
CA ILE A 120 5.08 -1.87 11.64
C ILE A 120 6.29 -1.64 10.72
N VAL A 121 6.25 -0.60 9.91
CA VAL A 121 7.27 -0.31 8.89
C VAL A 121 7.73 1.14 9.03
N ARG A 122 9.05 1.34 8.92
CA ARG A 122 9.66 2.65 8.69
C ARG A 122 10.65 2.53 7.54
N GLN A 123 10.65 3.51 6.64
CA GLN A 123 11.48 3.49 5.43
C GLN A 123 12.16 4.85 5.22
N ALA A 124 13.40 4.84 4.73
CA ALA A 124 14.16 6.06 4.45
C ALA A 124 13.53 6.91 3.35
N LYS A 125 12.85 6.31 2.36
CA LYS A 125 12.14 7.02 1.30
C LYS A 125 10.89 7.77 1.79
N ASP A 126 10.41 7.43 2.98
CA ASP A 126 9.22 7.98 3.63
C ASP A 126 9.63 8.57 5.00
N GLN A 127 10.60 9.50 4.97
CA GLN A 127 11.24 10.02 6.18
C GLN A 127 10.24 10.43 7.26
N GLU A 128 10.59 10.09 8.50
CA GLU A 128 9.84 10.44 9.72
C GLU A 128 8.41 9.86 9.79
N ARG A 129 8.03 8.98 8.86
CA ARG A 129 6.74 8.28 8.89
C ARG A 129 6.90 6.88 9.43
N THR A 130 5.90 6.46 10.20
CA THR A 130 5.76 5.09 10.70
C THR A 130 4.43 4.54 10.22
N PHE A 131 4.46 3.34 9.65
CA PHE A 131 3.30 2.70 9.05
C PHE A 131 2.91 1.44 9.82
N PHE A 132 1.69 1.37 10.31
CA PHE A 132 1.08 0.21 10.94
C PHE A 132 0.20 -0.47 9.89
N CYS A 133 0.67 -1.60 9.37
CA CYS A 133 0.02 -2.30 8.27
C CYS A 133 -0.96 -3.35 8.79
N PHE A 134 -2.16 -3.36 8.23
CA PHE A 134 -3.24 -4.31 8.55
C PHE A 134 -3.54 -5.14 7.30
N TYR A 135 -3.07 -6.37 7.29
CA TYR A 135 -3.46 -7.42 6.38
C TYR A 135 -4.80 -8.01 6.82
N GLY A 136 -5.70 -8.26 5.86
CA GLY A 136 -6.84 -9.13 6.11
C GLY A 136 -6.47 -10.55 5.67
N GLU A 137 -7.39 -11.50 5.83
CA GLU A 137 -7.28 -12.79 5.12
C GLU A 137 -7.22 -12.56 3.60
N ASP A 138 -7.92 -11.52 3.11
CA ASP A 138 -7.87 -11.05 1.72
C ASP A 138 -7.60 -9.54 1.62
N PRO A 139 -7.02 -9.06 0.50
CA PRO A 139 -7.06 -7.64 0.14
C PRO A 139 -8.51 -7.13 0.17
N PRO A 140 -8.74 -5.86 0.52
CA PRO A 140 -7.77 -4.77 0.59
C PRO A 140 -7.02 -4.58 1.91
N ARG A 141 -5.81 -4.05 1.81
CA ARG A 141 -4.89 -3.79 2.93
C ARG A 141 -4.98 -2.34 3.36
N TYR A 142 -4.98 -2.11 4.66
CA TYR A 142 -5.10 -0.77 5.24
C TYR A 142 -3.85 -0.42 6.03
N THR A 143 -3.62 0.87 6.24
CA THR A 143 -2.44 1.32 6.96
C THR A 143 -2.78 2.51 7.82
N ILE A 144 -2.43 2.47 9.11
CA ILE A 144 -2.37 3.68 9.92
C ILE A 144 -0.96 4.25 9.77
N MET A 145 -0.87 5.52 9.43
CA MET A 145 0.39 6.23 9.29
C MET A 145 0.48 7.30 10.37
N HIS A 146 1.58 7.28 11.11
CA HIS A 146 2.05 8.46 11.84
C HIS A 146 2.99 9.28 10.95
N ALA A 147 2.84 10.60 10.96
CA ALA A 147 3.70 11.54 10.24
C ALA A 147 3.89 12.82 11.06
N PRO A 148 4.98 13.57 10.85
CA PRO A 148 5.19 14.86 11.52
C PRO A 148 4.09 15.87 11.22
N ASP A 149 3.87 16.79 12.15
CA ASP A 149 2.96 17.92 11.96
C ASP A 149 3.32 18.74 10.72
N GLY A 150 2.28 19.25 10.03
CA GLY A 150 2.45 20.01 8.79
C GLY A 150 2.73 19.16 7.54
N THR A 151 2.82 17.84 7.66
CA THR A 151 2.91 16.95 6.50
C THR A 151 1.67 17.05 5.61
N ASP A 152 1.83 17.27 4.29
CA ASP A 152 0.73 17.13 3.33
C ASP A 152 0.39 15.65 3.09
N VAL A 153 -0.43 15.11 3.99
CA VAL A 153 -0.92 13.74 3.94
C VAL A 153 -1.74 13.49 2.66
N LYS A 154 -2.41 14.50 2.11
CA LYS A 154 -3.23 14.33 0.89
C LYS A 154 -2.33 14.12 -0.32
N ALA A 155 -1.30 14.95 -0.48
CA ALA A 155 -0.31 14.79 -1.54
C ALA A 155 0.42 13.44 -1.39
N PHE A 156 0.85 13.10 -0.16
CA PHE A 156 1.49 11.82 0.12
C PHE A 156 0.61 10.63 -0.28
N ALA A 157 -0.65 10.59 0.18
CA ALA A 157 -1.56 9.49 -0.11
C ALA A 157 -1.75 9.29 -1.63
N LYS A 158 -1.92 10.40 -2.36
CA LYS A 158 -2.06 10.39 -3.82
C LYS A 158 -0.77 9.93 -4.53
N ASP A 159 0.38 10.44 -4.12
CA ASP A 159 1.69 10.09 -4.69
C ASP A 159 2.05 8.62 -4.48
N ARG A 160 1.74 8.06 -3.30
CA ARG A 160 1.96 6.64 -3.01
C ARG A 160 0.86 5.72 -3.55
N GLY A 161 -0.29 6.26 -3.94
CA GLY A 161 -1.36 5.52 -4.63
C GLY A 161 -2.44 4.97 -3.70
N PHE A 162 -2.53 5.48 -2.47
CA PHE A 162 -3.59 5.16 -1.53
C PHE A 162 -4.92 5.76 -2.03
N ARG A 163 -5.96 4.92 -2.16
CA ARG A 163 -7.25 5.32 -2.74
C ARG A 163 -8.11 6.21 -1.82
N SER A 164 -7.87 6.14 -0.53
CA SER A 164 -8.59 6.92 0.46
C SER A 164 -7.70 7.27 1.63
N LYS A 165 -8.14 8.26 2.40
CA LYS A 165 -7.50 8.67 3.65
C LYS A 165 -8.54 9.22 4.61
N ARG A 166 -8.31 9.07 5.90
CA ARG A 166 -9.06 9.71 6.97
C ARG A 166 -8.09 10.17 8.05
N ALA A 167 -8.18 11.44 8.40
CA ALA A 167 -7.46 11.95 9.56
C ALA A 167 -8.05 11.29 10.81
N LEU A 168 -7.19 10.80 11.70
CA LEU A 168 -7.62 10.23 12.98
C LEU A 168 -7.43 11.30 14.05
N GLU A 169 -6.18 11.72 14.24
CA GLU A 169 -5.72 12.73 15.20
C GLU A 169 -4.56 13.53 14.57
N PRO A 170 -4.09 14.64 15.18
CA PRO A 170 -2.88 15.32 14.73
C PRO A 170 -1.72 14.32 14.57
N GLY A 171 -1.08 14.34 13.39
CA GLY A 171 -0.01 13.39 13.04
C GLY A 171 -0.47 11.98 12.63
N TRP A 172 -1.73 11.59 12.81
CA TRP A 172 -2.23 10.24 12.56
C TRP A 172 -3.25 10.18 11.42
N THR A 173 -3.06 9.25 10.48
CA THR A 173 -3.95 9.08 9.34
C THR A 173 -4.19 7.60 9.04
N LEU A 174 -5.44 7.23 8.89
CA LEU A 174 -5.82 5.96 8.29
C LEU A 174 -5.81 6.08 6.76
N LEU A 175 -4.94 5.31 6.12
CA LEU A 175 -4.80 5.18 4.68
C LEU A 175 -5.57 3.96 4.20
N GLY A 176 -6.31 4.17 3.12
CA GLY A 176 -6.96 3.10 2.39
C GLY A 176 -5.97 2.19 1.67
N PRO A 177 -6.47 1.33 0.78
CA PRO A 177 -5.64 0.41 0.02
C PRO A 177 -4.99 1.07 -1.20
N ILE A 178 -3.87 0.48 -1.60
CA ILE A 178 -3.26 0.68 -2.92
C ILE A 178 -3.82 -0.44 -3.82
N SER A 179 -4.51 -0.08 -4.90
CA SER A 179 -5.18 -1.09 -5.75
C SER A 179 -4.27 -1.86 -6.70
N ASP A 180 -3.08 -1.34 -6.92
CA ASP A 180 -2.09 -1.94 -7.79
C ASP A 180 -1.11 -2.73 -6.90
N LEU A 181 -1.13 -4.06 -7.04
CA LEU A 181 -0.28 -4.97 -6.27
C LEU A 181 1.22 -4.69 -6.48
N ASP A 182 1.63 -4.32 -7.69
CA ASP A 182 3.03 -4.00 -7.98
C ASP A 182 3.42 -2.70 -7.29
N ARG A 183 2.53 -1.70 -7.32
CA ARG A 183 2.73 -0.44 -6.61
C ARG A 183 2.72 -0.63 -5.10
N GLU A 184 1.85 -1.49 -4.58
CA GLU A 184 1.83 -1.84 -3.16
C GLU A 184 3.13 -2.55 -2.76
N ASN A 185 3.58 -3.51 -3.56
CA ASN A 185 4.87 -4.16 -3.35
C ASN A 185 6.01 -3.13 -3.37
N GLN A 186 6.02 -2.21 -4.33
CA GLN A 186 6.99 -1.12 -4.39
C GLN A 186 6.92 -0.18 -3.19
N GLN A 187 5.72 0.10 -2.64
CA GLN A 187 5.58 0.90 -1.43
C GLN A 187 6.30 0.24 -0.26
N TRP A 188 6.23 -1.09 -0.15
CA TRP A 188 6.77 -1.82 1.00
C TRP A 188 8.16 -2.44 0.80
N GLN A 189 8.71 -2.38 -0.40
CA GLN A 189 10.10 -2.72 -0.68
C GLN A 189 11.05 -1.59 -0.30
#